data_AF-A0A2E3TSW9-F1
#
_entry.id   AF-A0A2E3TSW9-F1
#
_cell.length_a   1.000
_cell.length_b   1.000
_cell.length_c   1.000
_cell.angle_alpha   90.00
_cell.angle_beta   90.00
_cell.angle_gamma   90.00
#
_symmetry.space_group_name_H-M   'P 1'
#
loop_
_entity.id
_entity.type
_entity.pdbx_description
1 polymer ?
#
loop_
_entity_poly.entity_id
_entity_poly.type
_entity_poly.pdbx_seq_one_letter_code
_entity_poly.pdbx_strand_id
1 'polypeptide(L)'
;MASSPQSYQKRQRELRKKERKAEKQAIRHGKTAAKKEDDGSDAPDEDTLLEEFRVLSESFAEGEVSQDDFDYRKAEIFHAMGLGDAPEPRESGEEAVDEAVESAD
;
A
#
# COMPACT_ATOMS: atom_id res chain seq x y z
N MET A 1 25.69 -24.68 -44.24
CA MET A 1 25.69 -24.73 -42.75
C MET A 1 24.26 -24.91 -42.27
N ALA A 2 23.85 -26.15 -41.96
CA ALA A 2 22.47 -26.46 -41.56
C ALA A 2 22.32 -26.35 -40.04
N SER A 3 21.61 -25.33 -39.57
CA SER A 3 21.18 -25.21 -38.18
C SER A 3 20.28 -26.40 -37.84
N SER A 4 20.68 -27.24 -36.88
CA SER A 4 19.92 -28.45 -36.57
C SER A 4 18.52 -28.09 -36.04
N PRO A 5 17.46 -28.83 -36.43
CA PRO A 5 16.07 -28.57 -36.00
C PRO A 5 15.91 -28.49 -34.48
N GLN A 6 16.77 -29.19 -33.74
CA GLN A 6 16.79 -29.23 -32.27
C GLN A 6 17.20 -27.89 -31.64
N SER A 7 18.04 -27.10 -32.33
CA SER A 7 18.45 -25.77 -31.87
C SER A 7 17.34 -24.73 -32.07
N TYR A 8 16.59 -24.83 -33.17
CA TYR A 8 15.44 -23.96 -33.45
C TYR A 8 14.31 -24.21 -32.45
N GLN A 9 13.97 -25.47 -32.18
CA GLN A 9 12.96 -25.80 -31.17
C GLN A 9 13.35 -25.36 -29.75
N LYS A 10 14.64 -25.45 -29.38
CA LYS A 10 15.13 -24.89 -28.12
C LYS A 10 14.98 -23.37 -28.07
N ARG A 11 15.32 -22.67 -29.16
CA ARG A 11 15.16 -21.21 -29.25
C ARG A 11 13.68 -20.79 -29.12
N GLN A 12 12.77 -21.51 -29.77
CA GLN A 12 11.32 -21.26 -29.66
C GLN A 12 10.80 -21.47 -28.23
N ARG A 13 11.29 -22.49 -27.52
CA ARG A 13 10.91 -22.72 -26.12
C ARG A 13 11.43 -21.61 -25.20
N GLU A 14 12.63 -21.12 -25.43
CA GLU A 14 13.20 -20.00 -24.67
C GLU A 14 12.49 -18.67 -24.97
N LEU A 15 12.05 -18.43 -26.22
CA LEU A 15 11.21 -17.29 -26.57
C LEU A 15 9.87 -17.32 -25.82
N ARG A 16 9.15 -18.46 -25.87
CA ARG A 16 7.88 -18.62 -25.15
C ARG A 16 8.01 -18.48 -23.63
N LYS A 17 9.14 -18.90 -23.05
CA LYS A 17 9.42 -18.70 -21.62
C LYS A 17 9.66 -17.22 -21.29
N LYS A 18 10.34 -16.48 -22.15
CA LYS A 18 10.58 -15.04 -21.97
C LYS A 18 9.29 -14.25 -22.11
N GLU A 19 8.48 -14.56 -23.13
CA GLU A 19 7.16 -13.94 -23.34
C GLU A 19 6.24 -14.16 -22.13
N ARG A 20 6.11 -15.40 -21.62
CA ARG A 20 5.29 -15.67 -20.42
C ARG A 20 5.77 -14.97 -19.16
N LYS A 21 7.08 -14.74 -19.02
CA LYS A 21 7.65 -14.02 -17.87
C LYS A 21 7.36 -12.52 -17.96
N ALA A 22 7.53 -11.94 -19.15
CA ALA A 22 7.21 -10.54 -19.41
C ALA A 22 5.71 -10.27 -19.24
N GLU A 23 4.85 -11.16 -19.75
CA GLU A 23 3.40 -11.07 -19.63
C GLU A 23 2.94 -11.14 -18.16
N LYS A 24 3.50 -12.05 -17.35
CA LYS A 24 3.20 -12.10 -15.91
C LYS A 24 3.63 -10.85 -15.14
N GLN A 25 4.77 -10.25 -15.51
CA GLN A 25 5.19 -8.99 -14.90
C GLN A 25 4.27 -7.84 -15.35
N ALA A 26 3.88 -7.79 -16.62
CA ALA A 26 2.95 -6.79 -17.13
C ALA A 26 1.55 -6.92 -16.52
N ILE A 27 1.05 -8.13 -16.22
CA ILE A 27 -0.23 -8.31 -15.50
C ILE A 27 -0.11 -7.87 -14.04
N ARG A 28 1.02 -8.15 -13.38
CA ARG A 28 1.24 -7.71 -12.00
C ARG A 28 1.35 -6.18 -11.90
N HIS A 29 2.12 -5.55 -12.78
CA HIS A 29 2.26 -4.09 -12.83
C HIS A 29 1.04 -3.41 -13.49
N GLY A 30 0.31 -4.10 -14.36
CA GLY A 30 -0.92 -3.61 -14.97
C GLY A 30 -2.10 -3.62 -13.99
N LYS A 31 -2.12 -4.51 -13.00
CA LYS A 31 -3.12 -4.50 -11.93
C LYS A 31 -2.86 -3.40 -10.89
N THR A 32 -1.60 -3.00 -10.70
CA THR A 32 -1.27 -1.81 -9.89
C THR A 32 -1.48 -0.51 -10.67
N ALA A 33 -1.24 -0.50 -11.99
CA ALA A 33 -1.49 0.68 -12.84
C ALA A 33 -2.99 0.92 -13.13
N ALA A 34 -3.78 -0.13 -13.38
CA ALA A 34 -5.23 0.00 -13.60
C ALA A 34 -6.01 0.34 -12.31
N LYS A 35 -5.38 0.22 -11.13
CA LYS A 35 -5.92 0.73 -9.87
C LYS A 35 -5.52 2.20 -9.60
N LYS A 36 -4.64 2.77 -10.44
CA LYS A 36 -4.11 4.14 -10.30
C LYS A 36 -4.89 5.18 -11.12
N GLU A 37 -5.95 4.79 -11.85
CA GLU A 37 -6.75 5.71 -12.67
C GLU A 37 -8.21 5.92 -12.21
N ASP A 38 -8.64 5.37 -11.07
CA ASP A 38 -9.98 5.64 -10.53
C ASP A 38 -9.98 5.62 -8.99
N ASP A 39 -9.29 6.59 -8.39
CA ASP A 39 -9.74 7.15 -7.12
C ASP A 39 -9.16 8.56 -6.98
N GLY A 40 -9.93 9.55 -7.42
CA GLY A 40 -9.68 10.97 -7.17
C GLY A 40 -9.89 11.34 -5.69
N SER A 41 -9.43 10.48 -4.79
CA SER A 41 -9.34 10.75 -3.36
C SER A 41 -7.93 11.30 -3.12
N ASP A 42 -7.82 12.37 -2.36
CA ASP A 42 -6.60 13.03 -1.90
C ASP A 42 -5.80 12.13 -0.91
N ALA A 43 -5.80 10.82 -1.15
CA ALA A 43 -5.16 9.82 -0.32
C ALA A 43 -3.68 9.70 -0.72
N PRO A 44 -2.75 9.69 0.24
CA PRO A 44 -1.32 9.57 -0.03
C PRO A 44 -1.01 8.29 -0.82
N ASP A 45 0.02 8.35 -1.69
CA ASP A 45 0.45 7.21 -2.52
C ASP A 45 0.88 6.04 -1.61
N GLU A 46 0.62 4.80 -2.05
CA GLU A 46 0.92 3.58 -1.27
C GLU A 46 2.40 3.52 -0.87
N ASP A 47 3.30 3.98 -1.74
CA ASP A 47 4.73 4.05 -1.47
C ASP A 47 5.07 4.99 -0.30
N THR A 48 4.35 6.11 -0.16
CA THR A 48 4.53 7.06 0.96
C THR A 48 4.07 6.45 2.28
N LEU A 49 2.91 5.79 2.27
CA LEU A 49 2.37 5.09 3.45
C LEU A 49 3.30 3.96 3.93
N LEU A 50 3.96 3.25 3.01
CA LEU A 50 4.96 2.23 3.35
C LEU A 50 6.24 2.82 3.94
N GLU A 51 6.66 4.01 3.49
CA GLU A 51 7.79 4.73 4.08
C GLU A 51 7.46 5.20 5.50
N GLU A 52 6.27 5.78 5.72
CA GLU A 52 5.78 6.15 7.05
C GLU A 52 5.75 4.96 8.01
N PHE A 53 5.28 3.80 7.54
CA PHE A 53 5.29 2.57 8.35
C PHE A 53 6.70 2.12 8.73
N ARG A 54 7.70 2.27 7.84
CA ARG A 54 9.10 1.97 8.17
C ARG A 54 9.63 2.87 9.27
N VAL A 55 9.46 4.18 9.11
CA VAL A 55 9.90 5.17 10.11
C VAL A 55 9.22 4.89 11.44
N LEU A 56 7.91 4.62 11.44
CA LEU A 56 7.16 4.26 12.64
C LEU A 56 7.69 2.98 13.31
N SER A 57 8.07 1.97 12.52
CA SER A 57 8.65 0.73 13.03
C SER A 57 10.05 0.93 13.61
N GLU A 58 10.85 1.81 13.00
CA GLU A 58 12.17 2.20 13.52
C GLU A 58 12.03 2.95 14.84
N SER A 59 11.18 3.97 14.92
CA SER A 59 10.93 4.71 16.17
C SER A 59 10.35 3.83 17.29
N PHE A 60 9.50 2.85 16.96
CA PHE A 60 9.01 1.87 17.93
C PHE A 60 10.12 0.91 18.41
N ALA A 61 10.99 0.46 17.51
CA ALA A 61 12.14 -0.38 17.87
C ALA A 61 13.18 0.37 18.72
N GLU A 62 13.31 1.69 18.52
CA GLU A 62 14.12 2.58 19.35
C GLU A 62 13.45 2.94 20.69
N GLY A 63 12.16 2.60 20.84
CA GLY A 63 11.38 2.87 22.05
C GLY A 63 10.94 4.32 22.18
N GLU A 64 10.99 5.11 21.11
CA GLU A 64 10.52 6.51 21.08
C GLU A 64 9.00 6.61 21.03
N VAL A 65 8.34 5.55 20.56
CA VAL A 65 6.87 5.46 20.40
C VAL A 65 6.35 4.35 21.32
N SER A 66 5.26 4.63 22.05
CA SER A 66 4.62 3.61 22.89
C SER A 66 3.95 2.53 22.05
N GLN A 67 3.74 1.33 22.63
CA GLN A 67 3.05 0.24 21.94
C GLN A 67 1.66 0.66 21.46
N ASP A 68 0.91 1.36 22.32
CA ASP A 68 -0.39 1.88 21.94
C ASP A 68 -0.22 2.79 20.71
N ASP A 69 0.61 3.85 20.79
CA ASP A 69 0.80 4.84 19.71
C ASP A 69 1.20 4.21 18.38
N PHE A 70 2.05 3.18 18.45
CA PHE A 70 2.45 2.39 17.30
C PHE A 70 1.27 1.67 16.66
N ASP A 71 0.45 0.97 17.46
CA ASP A 71 -0.69 0.22 16.94
C ASP A 71 -1.77 1.13 16.33
N TYR A 72 -2.00 2.31 16.93
CA TYR A 72 -2.92 3.30 16.38
C TYR A 72 -2.44 3.86 15.04
N ARG A 73 -1.21 4.38 14.96
CA ARG A 73 -0.68 4.93 13.69
C ARG A 73 -0.52 3.87 12.61
N LYS A 74 -0.15 2.65 12.98
CA LYS A 74 -0.10 1.51 12.06
C LYS A 74 -1.48 1.21 11.48
N ALA A 75 -2.52 1.23 12.30
CA ALA A 75 -3.90 1.04 11.83
C ALA A 75 -4.35 2.17 10.91
N GLU A 76 -4.01 3.44 11.18
CA GLU A 76 -4.28 4.56 10.25
C GLU A 76 -3.62 4.33 8.88
N ILE A 77 -2.33 3.96 8.89
CA ILE A 77 -1.56 3.70 7.67
C ILE A 77 -2.16 2.52 6.89
N PHE A 78 -2.61 1.47 7.58
CA PHE A 78 -3.18 0.28 6.94
C PHE A 78 -4.60 0.54 6.44
N HIS A 79 -5.39 1.34 7.16
CA HIS A 79 -6.70 1.80 6.71
C HIS A 79 -6.58 2.69 5.46
N ALA A 80 -5.61 3.61 5.44
CA ALA A 80 -5.33 4.46 4.27
C ALA A 80 -4.93 3.63 3.02
N MET A 81 -4.27 2.48 3.21
CA MET A 81 -4.00 1.52 2.13
C MET A 81 -5.18 0.58 1.80
N GLY A 82 -6.27 0.62 2.56
CA GLY A 82 -7.40 -0.32 2.43
C GLY A 82 -7.09 -1.75 2.87
N LEU A 83 -6.13 -1.92 3.78
CA LEU A 83 -5.61 -3.19 4.30
C LEU A 83 -6.02 -3.49 5.76
N GLY A 84 -7.01 -2.78 6.30
CA GLY A 84 -7.53 -2.98 7.65
C GLY A 84 -8.68 -2.03 7.96
N ASP A 85 -9.22 -2.13 9.17
CA ASP A 85 -10.22 -1.20 9.70
C ASP A 85 -9.55 0.06 10.28
N ALA A 86 -10.30 1.17 10.27
CA ALA A 86 -9.86 2.40 10.92
C ALA A 86 -9.59 2.14 12.41
N PRO A 87 -8.52 2.70 12.99
CA PRO A 87 -8.28 2.57 14.42
C PRO A 87 -9.46 3.13 15.21
N GLU A 88 -9.74 2.53 16.36
CA GLU A 88 -10.69 3.14 17.28
C GLU A 88 -10.17 4.53 17.68
N PRO A 89 -11.04 5.56 17.61
CA PRO A 89 -10.66 6.90 18.02
C PRO A 89 -10.25 6.83 19.49
N ARG A 90 -9.06 7.32 19.77
CA ARG A 90 -8.60 7.42 21.15
C ARG A 90 -9.35 8.56 21.79
N GLU A 91 -9.87 8.34 22.99
CA GLU A 91 -10.42 9.39 23.84
C GLU A 91 -9.34 10.34 24.37
N SER A 92 -8.58 10.93 23.46
CA SER A 92 -7.53 11.92 23.67
C SER A 92 -7.81 13.12 22.77
N GLY A 93 -8.96 13.79 22.98
CA GLY A 93 -9.21 15.11 22.37
C GLY A 93 -10.64 15.46 21.93
N GLU A 94 -11.64 14.60 22.10
CA GLU A 94 -13.03 14.90 21.71
C GLU A 94 -13.91 15.45 22.86
N GLU A 95 -13.36 16.32 23.71
CA GLU A 95 -14.13 17.21 24.59
C GLU A 95 -13.70 18.66 24.38
N ALA A 96 -13.88 19.24 23.19
CA ALA A 96 -13.68 20.70 23.04
C ALA A 96 -14.40 21.40 21.89
N VAL A 97 -15.42 20.85 21.21
CA VAL A 97 -16.32 21.64 20.35
C VAL A 97 -17.47 20.73 19.89
N ASP A 98 -18.62 20.77 20.56
CA ASP A 98 -19.95 20.93 19.92
C ASP A 98 -21.15 20.86 20.90
N GLU A 99 -21.05 21.40 22.12
CA GLU A 99 -22.24 21.58 22.98
C GLU A 99 -22.28 22.95 23.68
N ALA A 100 -22.08 24.02 22.91
CA ALA A 100 -22.26 25.40 23.40
C ALA A 100 -23.09 26.26 22.44
N VAL A 101 -24.07 25.68 21.73
CA VAL A 101 -25.18 26.46 21.18
C VAL A 101 -26.36 26.36 22.16
N GLU A 102 -26.09 26.90 23.35
CA GLU A 102 -27.10 27.21 24.37
C GLU A 102 -28.00 28.33 23.80
N SER A 103 -29.23 27.94 23.51
CA SER A 103 -30.46 28.69 23.77
C SER A 103 -30.31 30.20 24.05
N ALA A 104 -30.27 31.03 23.00
CA ALA A 104 -30.55 32.45 23.11
C ALA A 104 -31.22 32.98 21.84
N ASP A 105 -32.51 32.69 21.69
CA ASP A 105 -33.54 33.67 21.26
C ASP A 105 -34.94 33.21 21.73
#